data_AF-A0A7H1VPJ9-F1
#
_entry.id   AF-A0A7H1VPJ9-F1
#
_cell.length_a   1.000
_cell.length_b   1.000
_cell.length_c   1.000
_cell.angle_alpha   90.00
_cell.angle_beta   90.00
_cell.angle_gamma   90.00
#
_symmetry.space_group_name_H-M   'P 1'
#
loop_
_entity.id
_entity.type
_entity.pdbx_description
1 polymer ?
#
loop_
_entity_poly.entity_id
_entity_poly.type
_entity_poly.pdbx_seq_one_letter_code
_entity_poly.pdbx_strand_id
1 'polypeptide(L)'
;MGSVKRTNEEWIKLYEQQRMSGQTLKAWCAENNINLSTMSDKISRLKKAGLLSEQNSRRNRKTKVETKWAEVTSLATDTEIQVEINGFTVIVPVDFNEAAFIRVCKVLKLC
;
A
#
# COMPACT_ATOMS: atom_id res chain seq x y z
N MET A 1 -2.71 34.39 -27.22
CA MET A 1 -1.55 33.97 -26.38
C MET A 1 -1.48 32.47 -26.42
N GLY A 2 -0.42 31.91 -27.02
CA GLY A 2 -0.28 30.47 -27.22
C GLY A 2 -0.14 29.74 -25.89
N SER A 3 -0.98 28.75 -25.66
CA SER A 3 -0.89 27.86 -24.50
C SER A 3 0.43 27.11 -24.60
N VAL A 4 1.48 27.61 -23.93
CA VAL A 4 2.78 26.94 -23.86
C VAL A 4 2.52 25.59 -23.21
N LYS A 5 2.47 24.54 -24.04
CA LYS A 5 2.22 23.17 -23.59
C LYS A 5 3.44 22.76 -22.80
N ARG A 6 3.31 22.75 -21.47
CA ARG A 6 4.39 22.31 -20.59
C ARG A 6 4.90 20.93 -21.02
N THR A 7 6.21 20.80 -21.17
CA THR A 7 6.87 19.54 -21.59
C THR A 7 6.88 18.55 -20.42
N ASN A 8 7.14 17.27 -20.72
CA ASN A 8 7.18 16.22 -19.71
C ASN A 8 8.23 16.52 -18.61
N GLU A 9 9.36 17.13 -18.97
CA GLU A 9 10.41 17.53 -18.03
C GLU A 9 9.94 18.60 -17.04
N GLU A 10 9.16 19.58 -17.51
CA GLU A 10 8.60 20.61 -16.63
C GLU A 10 7.60 20.00 -15.63
N TRP A 11 6.80 19.03 -16.06
CA TRP A 11 5.89 18.32 -15.15
C TRP A 11 6.63 17.46 -14.12
N ILE A 12 7.79 16.89 -14.48
CA ILE A 12 8.65 16.17 -13.53
C ILE A 12 9.21 17.14 -12.48
N LYS A 13 9.76 18.29 -12.90
CA LYS A 13 10.26 19.31 -11.99
C LYS A 13 9.19 19.82 -11.02
N LEU A 14 7.98 20.07 -11.52
CA LEU A 14 6.84 20.48 -10.67
C LEU A 14 6.47 19.39 -9.65
N TYR A 15 6.53 18.11 -10.06
CA TYR A 15 6.28 16.99 -9.15
C TYR A 15 7.38 16.86 -8.07
N GLU A 16 8.64 17.09 -8.41
CA GLU A 16 9.75 17.12 -7.45
C GLU A 16 9.65 18.30 -6.50
N GLN A 17 9.31 19.50 -6.98
CA GLN A 17 9.07 20.67 -6.14
C GLN A 17 7.91 20.42 -5.16
N GLN A 18 6.82 19.81 -5.63
CA GLN A 18 5.73 19.39 -4.76
C GLN A 18 6.21 18.41 -3.69
N ARG A 19 7.04 17.44 -4.05
CA ARG A 19 7.63 16.47 -3.09
C ARG A 19 8.53 17.14 -2.05
N MET A 20 9.39 18.06 -2.49
CA MET A 20 10.29 18.81 -1.60
C MET A 20 9.55 19.76 -0.67
N SER A 21 8.39 20.28 -1.08
CA SER A 21 7.56 21.15 -0.23
C SER A 21 7.00 20.45 1.02
N GLY A 22 6.94 19.11 1.02
CA GLY A 22 6.30 18.32 2.08
C GLY A 22 4.77 18.46 2.12
N GLN A 23 4.18 19.31 1.28
CA GLN A 23 2.75 19.55 1.23
C GLN A 23 2.02 18.46 0.43
N THR A 24 0.71 18.34 0.65
CA THR A 24 -0.13 17.48 -0.20
C THR A 24 -0.23 18.04 -1.61
N LEU A 25 -0.42 17.18 -2.61
CA LEU A 25 -0.58 17.59 -4.01
C LEU A 25 -1.69 18.63 -4.17
N LYS A 26 -2.79 18.49 -3.43
CA LYS A 26 -3.92 19.44 -3.45
C LYS A 26 -3.53 20.82 -2.92
N ALA A 27 -2.85 20.88 -1.77
CA ALA A 27 -2.40 22.14 -1.18
C ALA A 27 -1.36 22.84 -2.08
N TRP A 28 -0.36 22.08 -2.54
CA TRP A 28 0.68 22.61 -3.40
C TRP A 28 0.13 23.11 -4.75
N CYS A 29 -0.82 22.38 -5.35
CA CYS A 29 -1.50 22.83 -6.58
C CYS A 29 -2.31 24.11 -6.36
N ALA A 30 -2.95 24.26 -5.19
CA ALA A 30 -3.70 25.47 -4.86
C ALA A 30 -2.76 26.70 -4.71
N GLU A 31 -1.61 26.53 -4.07
CA GLU A 31 -0.60 27.59 -3.91
C GLU A 31 0.08 27.97 -5.24
N ASN A 32 0.32 27.00 -6.12
CA ASN A 32 1.04 27.22 -7.38
C ASN A 32 0.10 27.54 -8.55
N ASN A 33 -1.21 27.73 -8.28
CA ASN A 33 -2.23 27.98 -9.29
C ASN A 33 -2.23 26.94 -10.44
N ILE A 34 -2.02 25.69 -10.06
CA ILE A 34 -2.01 24.54 -10.97
C ILE A 34 -3.31 23.77 -10.76
N ASN A 35 -4.00 23.46 -11.85
CA ASN A 35 -5.19 22.61 -11.76
C ASN A 35 -4.78 21.20 -11.30
N LEU A 36 -5.33 20.78 -10.16
CA LEU A 36 -5.09 19.47 -9.55
C LEU A 36 -5.40 18.31 -10.51
N SER A 37 -6.48 18.43 -11.30
CA SER A 37 -6.86 17.41 -12.28
C SER A 37 -5.79 17.25 -13.37
N THR A 38 -5.30 18.38 -13.90
CA THR A 38 -4.23 18.39 -14.91
C THR A 38 -2.93 17.83 -14.35
N MET A 39 -2.55 18.24 -13.13
CA MET A 39 -1.34 17.72 -12.47
C MET A 39 -1.45 16.21 -12.23
N SER A 40 -2.60 15.72 -11.77
CA SER A 40 -2.84 14.30 -11.49
C SER A 40 -2.83 13.44 -12.77
N ASP A 41 -3.47 13.91 -13.85
CA ASP A 41 -3.43 13.22 -15.15
C ASP A 41 -1.99 13.14 -15.69
N LYS A 42 -1.22 14.23 -15.61
CA LYS A 42 0.17 14.27 -16.07
C LYS A 42 1.08 13.38 -15.26
N ILE A 43 1.00 13.41 -13.93
CA ILE A 43 1.75 12.49 -13.05
C ILE A 43 1.40 11.04 -13.38
N SER A 44 0.13 10.72 -13.59
CA SER A 44 -0.31 9.35 -13.92
C SER A 44 0.28 8.87 -15.25
N ARG A 45 0.30 9.73 -16.28
CA ARG A 45 0.91 9.43 -17.58
C ARG A 45 2.43 9.26 -17.49
N LEU A 46 3.11 10.13 -16.74
CA LEU A 46 4.56 10.06 -16.54
C LEU A 46 4.97 8.80 -15.76
N LYS A 47 4.19 8.41 -14.75
CA LYS A 47 4.37 7.13 -14.04
C LYS A 47 4.18 5.94 -14.97
N LYS A 48 3.13 5.94 -15.79
CA LYS A 48 2.88 4.86 -16.77
C LYS A 48 4.00 4.76 -17.82
N ALA A 49 4.62 5.88 -18.17
CA ALA A 49 5.78 5.94 -19.05
C ALA A 49 7.11 5.55 -18.36
N GLY A 50 7.11 5.24 -17.05
CA GLY A 50 8.32 4.92 -16.28
C GLY A 50 9.23 6.11 -15.99
N LEU A 51 8.78 7.34 -16.29
CA LEU A 51 9.58 8.58 -16.16
C LEU A 51 9.53 9.17 -14.74
N LEU A 52 8.61 8.72 -13.90
CA LEU A 52 8.57 9.05 -12.48
C LEU A 52 8.77 7.77 -11.68
N SER A 53 9.90 7.67 -10.98
CA SER A 53 10.14 6.55 -10.08
C SER A 53 9.18 6.63 -8.90
N GLU A 54 8.48 5.53 -8.63
CA GLU A 54 7.62 5.40 -7.46
C GLU A 54 8.48 5.18 -6.20
N GLN A 55 9.34 6.13 -5.85
CA GLN A 55 10.03 6.08 -4.55
C GLN A 55 9.08 6.23 -3.35
N ASN A 56 7.76 6.34 -3.55
CA ASN A 56 6.82 6.44 -2.43
C ASN A 56 5.39 5.94 -2.73
N SER A 57 5.21 4.92 -3.58
CA SER A 57 3.88 4.29 -3.75
C SER A 57 3.48 3.32 -2.64
N ARG A 58 3.92 3.63 -1.42
CA ARG A 58 3.41 3.06 -0.16
C ARG A 58 2.43 4.01 0.55
N ARG A 59 1.77 4.94 -0.17
CA ARG A 59 0.71 5.77 0.43
C ARG A 59 -0.69 5.58 -0.15
N ASN A 60 -0.90 4.64 -1.06
CA ASN A 60 -2.25 4.13 -1.35
C ASN A 60 -2.35 2.68 -1.88
N ARG A 61 -1.28 1.90 -1.79
CA ARG A 61 -1.47 0.48 -1.51
C ARG A 61 -1.58 0.44 0.00
N LYS A 62 -2.66 -0.11 0.56
CA LYS A 62 -2.64 -0.57 1.95
C LYS A 62 -1.35 -1.39 2.07
N THR A 63 -0.29 -0.81 2.61
CA THR A 63 0.77 -1.57 3.24
C THR A 63 0.04 -2.18 4.42
N LYS A 64 -0.54 -3.35 4.16
CA LYS A 64 -0.74 -4.39 5.15
C LYS A 64 0.60 -4.41 5.86
N VAL A 65 0.66 -3.74 7.02
CA VAL A 65 1.66 -4.03 8.00
C VAL A 65 1.48 -5.52 8.17
N GLU A 66 2.39 -6.32 7.61
CA GLU A 66 2.55 -7.69 8.03
C GLU A 66 3.07 -7.61 9.45
N THR A 67 2.14 -7.30 10.37
CA THR A 67 2.20 -7.85 11.71
C THR A 67 2.29 -9.34 11.45
N LYS A 68 3.46 -9.95 11.66
CA LYS A 68 3.57 -11.39 11.79
C LYS A 68 2.67 -11.79 12.95
N TRP A 69 1.39 -12.01 12.65
CA TRP A 69 0.33 -12.22 13.63
C TRP A 69 0.19 -13.71 13.99
N ALA A 70 0.88 -14.56 13.23
CA ALA A 70 1.08 -15.97 13.52
C ALA A 70 2.45 -16.37 12.97
N GLU A 71 3.19 -17.14 13.76
CA GLU A 71 4.41 -17.82 13.36
C GLU A 71 4.11 -19.32 13.37
N VAL A 72 4.37 -20.00 12.26
CA VAL A 72 4.25 -21.45 12.19
C VAL A 72 5.55 -22.02 12.77
N THR A 73 5.55 -22.31 14.06
CA THR A 73 6.62 -23.07 14.70
C THR A 73 6.40 -24.52 14.33
N SER A 74 7.15 -25.00 13.34
CA SER A 74 7.08 -26.39 12.88
C SER A 74 7.64 -27.34 13.96
N LEU A 75 6.79 -27.67 14.91
CA LEU A 75 6.82 -28.92 15.69
C LEU A 75 5.53 -29.69 15.38
N ALA A 76 5.21 -29.78 14.08
CA ALA A 76 4.11 -30.58 13.60
C ALA A 76 4.52 -32.05 13.62
N THR A 77 3.92 -32.82 14.52
CA THR A 77 3.69 -34.24 14.23
C THR A 77 2.81 -34.31 12.98
N ASP A 78 3.02 -35.28 12.10
CA ASP A 78 2.50 -35.39 10.71
C ASP A 78 0.97 -35.26 10.55
N THR A 79 0.23 -35.15 11.65
CA THR A 79 -1.23 -35.10 11.73
C THR A 79 -1.80 -33.76 12.18
N GLU A 80 -1.00 -32.85 12.77
CA GLU A 80 -1.50 -31.64 13.43
C GLU A 80 -0.61 -30.41 13.20
N ILE A 81 -1.26 -29.26 12.97
CA ILE A 81 -0.65 -27.95 12.82
C ILE A 81 -0.95 -27.15 14.09
N GLN A 82 0.10 -26.61 14.70
CA GLN A 82 -0.02 -25.69 15.82
C GLN A 82 0.12 -24.25 15.32
N VAL A 83 -0.86 -23.40 15.66
CA VAL A 83 -0.89 -21.99 15.28
C VAL A 83 -1.06 -21.14 16.53
N GLU A 84 -0.08 -20.27 16.80
CA GLU A 84 -0.15 -19.31 17.89
C GLU A 84 -0.78 -17.98 17.40
N ILE A 85 -1.83 -17.52 18.10
CA ILE A 85 -2.56 -16.28 17.79
C ILE A 85 -2.76 -15.50 19.10
N ASN A 86 -2.10 -14.35 19.25
CA ASN A 86 -2.26 -13.44 20.41
C ASN A 86 -2.13 -14.15 21.80
N GLY A 87 -1.29 -15.17 21.93
CA GLY A 87 -1.10 -15.94 23.17
C GLY A 87 -2.05 -17.14 23.34
N PHE A 88 -2.90 -17.44 22.35
CA PHE A 88 -3.65 -18.70 22.27
C PHE A 88 -2.94 -19.67 21.32
N THR A 89 -2.82 -20.93 21.73
CA THR A 89 -2.36 -22.02 20.85
C THR A 89 -3.57 -22.75 20.29
N VAL A 90 -3.73 -22.70 18.96
CA VAL A 90 -4.76 -23.44 18.24
C VAL A 90 -4.12 -24.67 17.60
N ILE A 91 -4.60 -25.85 17.97
CA ILE A 91 -4.18 -27.12 17.39
C ILE A 91 -5.22 -27.53 16.35
N VAL A 92 -4.78 -27.74 15.12
CA VAL A 92 -5.65 -27.98 13.97
C VAL A 92 -5.18 -29.23 13.24
N PRO A 93 -6.05 -30.23 12.99
CA PRO A 93 -5.65 -31.41 12.23
C PRO A 93 -5.39 -31.04 10.77
N VAL A 94 -4.51 -31.75 10.06
CA VAL A 94 -4.10 -31.40 8.68
C VAL A 94 -5.24 -31.44 7.65
N ASP A 95 -6.31 -32.19 7.92
CA ASP A 95 -7.52 -32.32 7.08
C ASP A 95 -8.61 -31.29 7.41
N PHE A 96 -8.27 -30.25 8.17
CA PHE A 96 -9.22 -29.24 8.60
C PHE A 96 -9.89 -28.47 7.46
N ASN A 97 -11.11 -28.01 7.74
CA ASN A 97 -11.79 -27.08 6.85
C ASN A 97 -11.17 -25.68 6.95
N GLU A 98 -10.44 -25.28 5.92
CA GLU A 98 -9.76 -23.98 5.84
C GLU A 98 -10.73 -22.79 6.06
N ALA A 99 -11.91 -22.83 5.47
CA ALA A 99 -12.90 -21.75 5.58
C ALA A 99 -13.47 -21.63 7.01
N ALA A 100 -13.63 -22.74 7.72
CA ALA A 100 -14.01 -22.74 9.12
C ALA A 100 -12.89 -22.16 10.01
N PHE A 101 -11.65 -22.59 9.79
CA PHE A 101 -10.49 -22.10 10.54
C PHE A 101 -10.27 -20.60 10.35
N ILE A 102 -10.39 -20.09 9.12
CA ILE A 102 -10.29 -18.64 8.84
C ILE A 102 -11.36 -17.85 9.64
N ARG A 103 -12.57 -18.39 9.81
CA ARG A 103 -13.61 -17.74 10.62
C ARG A 103 -13.25 -17.72 12.09
N VAL A 104 -12.73 -18.81 12.63
CA VAL A 104 -12.26 -18.89 14.03
C VAL A 104 -11.13 -17.88 14.26
N CYS A 105 -10.12 -17.84 13.38
CA CYS A 105 -9.02 -16.88 13.46
C CYS A 105 -9.50 -15.42 13.39
N LYS A 106 -10.55 -15.12 12.60
CA LYS A 106 -11.14 -13.78 12.54
C LYS A 106 -11.81 -13.37 13.85
N VAL A 107 -12.49 -14.30 14.54
CA VAL A 107 -13.11 -14.04 15.84
C VAL A 107 -12.03 -13.83 16.90
N LEU A 108 -11.02 -14.71 16.94
CA LEU A 108 -9.90 -14.59 17.90
C LEU A 108 -9.07 -13.32 17.71
N LYS A 109 -9.07 -12.73 16.50
CA LYS A 109 -8.41 -11.45 16.21
C LYS A 109 -9.17 -10.22 16.76
N LEU A 110 -10.46 -10.36 17.08
CA LEU A 110 -11.31 -9.27 17.58
C LEU A 110 -11.38 -9.21 19.11
N CYS A 111 -10.89 -10.24 19.80
CA CYS A 111 -10.66 -10.24 21.24
C CYS A 111 -9.27 -9.69 21.56
#